data_AF-A0A6M1SXE0-F1
#
_entry.id   AF-A0A6M1SXE0-F1
#
_cell.length_a   1.000
_cell.length_b   1.000
_cell.length_c   1.000
_cell.angle_alpha   90.00
_cell.angle_beta   90.00
_cell.angle_gamma   90.00
#
_symmetry.space_group_name_H-M   'P 1'
#
loop_
_entity.id
_entity.type
_entity.pdbx_description
1 polymer ?
#
loop_
_entity_poly.entity_id
_entity_poly.type
_entity_poly.pdbx_seq_one_letter_code
_entity_poly.pdbx_strand_id
1 'polypeptide(L)'
;MNDQLARNLFMDYLYDEISTEKKKELENYLEEHPGLQQELDKLEQTRALLQRMPAGEPDQKLLVMEPRKRSFRSWWNEARNLLPQTYLGKTGFAIAAGFVLLMIIGSVAKVHIAPTDAGYALSLGYQPVVNEGLSTQQAESFLQQIRRENAAMLTEYMQALAEENNQQLRQVVGYFEQQRMNDLQLIDHQLSRIQESNGYRWQQTNRYLGEVLQNVNFNENE
;
A
#
# COMPACT_ATOMS: atom_id res chain seq x y z
N MET A 1 -3.85 -0.77 -30.35
CA MET A 1 -3.27 -1.08 -29.02
C MET A 1 -2.78 -2.53 -28.97
N ASN A 2 -1.95 -2.92 -27.98
CA ASN A 2 -1.59 -4.31 -27.69
C ASN A 2 -2.00 -4.70 -26.25
N ASP A 3 -2.09 -6.00 -25.94
CA ASP A 3 -2.53 -6.51 -24.64
C ASP A 3 -1.75 -5.93 -23.45
N GLN A 4 -0.45 -5.72 -23.60
CA GLN A 4 0.41 -5.20 -22.53
C GLN A 4 0.14 -3.72 -22.25
N LEU A 5 -0.08 -2.92 -23.29
CA LEU A 5 -0.46 -1.52 -23.16
C LEU A 5 -1.87 -1.39 -22.57
N ALA A 6 -2.81 -2.26 -22.95
CA ALA A 6 -4.15 -2.30 -22.38
C ALA A 6 -4.10 -2.57 -20.86
N ARG A 7 -3.33 -3.58 -20.44
CA ARG A 7 -3.13 -3.91 -19.01
C ARG A 7 -2.54 -2.76 -18.21
N ASN A 8 -1.55 -2.05 -18.77
CA ASN A 8 -0.96 -0.89 -18.10
C ASN A 8 -1.98 0.24 -17.88
N LEU A 9 -2.93 0.40 -18.80
CA LEU A 9 -3.98 1.41 -18.71
C LEU A 9 -5.12 1.00 -17.77
N PHE A 10 -5.18 -0.24 -17.27
CA PHE A 10 -6.24 -0.66 -16.36
C PHE A 10 -6.25 0.14 -15.07
N MET A 11 -5.09 0.39 -14.45
CA MET A 11 -5.03 1.15 -13.20
C MET A 11 -5.50 2.59 -13.44
N ASP A 12 -4.97 3.25 -14.49
CA ASP A 12 -5.40 4.60 -14.86
C ASP A 12 -6.91 4.66 -15.16
N TYR A 13 -7.47 3.64 -15.81
CA TYR A 13 -8.90 3.53 -16.08
C TYR A 13 -9.73 3.35 -14.80
N LEU A 14 -9.29 2.48 -13.89
CA LEU A 14 -9.98 2.17 -12.64
C LEU A 14 -9.96 3.33 -11.65
N TYR A 15 -8.97 4.23 -11.71
CA TYR A 15 -8.88 5.39 -10.82
C TYR A 15 -9.28 6.70 -11.50
N ASP A 16 -9.84 6.64 -12.71
CA ASP A 16 -10.26 7.81 -13.52
C ASP A 16 -9.11 8.79 -13.83
N GLU A 17 -7.88 8.27 -13.91
CA GLU A 17 -6.65 9.00 -14.25
C GLU A 17 -6.31 8.90 -15.75
N ILE A 18 -7.09 8.12 -16.51
CA ILE A 18 -6.92 7.94 -17.95
C ILE A 18 -7.43 9.15 -18.74
N SER A 19 -6.69 9.57 -19.79
CA SER A 19 -7.17 10.62 -20.70
C SER A 19 -8.37 10.15 -21.53
N THR A 20 -9.26 11.06 -21.89
CA THR A 20 -10.49 10.77 -22.66
C THR A 20 -10.22 10.08 -24.00
N GLU A 21 -9.10 10.41 -24.64
CA GLU A 21 -8.65 9.79 -25.91
C GLU A 21 -8.26 8.33 -25.70
N LYS A 22 -7.42 8.05 -24.68
CA LYS A 22 -6.97 6.70 -24.35
C LYS A 22 -8.07 5.82 -23.78
N LYS A 23 -9.04 6.42 -23.08
CA LYS A 23 -10.23 5.73 -22.57
C LYS A 23 -11.02 5.11 -23.72
N LYS A 24 -11.33 5.90 -24.76
CA LYS A 24 -12.03 5.40 -25.95
C LYS A 24 -11.22 4.36 -26.70
N GLU A 25 -9.91 4.54 -26.82
CA GLU A 25 -9.04 3.54 -27.46
C GLU A 25 -9.04 2.22 -26.68
N LEU A 26 -9.04 2.27 -25.36
CA LEU A 26 -9.13 1.11 -24.48
C LEU A 26 -10.48 0.43 -24.56
N GLU A 27 -11.58 1.17 -24.48
CA GLU A 27 -12.94 0.61 -24.58
C GLU A 27 -13.17 -0.10 -25.91
N ASN A 28 -12.80 0.54 -27.04
CA ASN A 28 -12.89 -0.09 -28.36
C ASN A 28 -12.03 -1.35 -28.47
N TYR A 29 -10.85 -1.35 -27.85
CA TYR A 29 -9.96 -2.51 -27.86
C TYR A 29 -10.48 -3.65 -26.98
N LEU A 30 -11.16 -3.34 -25.87
CA LEU A 30 -11.74 -4.35 -24.99
C LEU A 30 -12.94 -5.07 -25.62
N GLU A 31 -13.70 -4.40 -26.50
CA GLU A 31 -14.79 -5.02 -27.27
C GLU A 31 -14.31 -6.19 -28.15
N GLU A 32 -13.09 -6.08 -28.70
CA GLU A 32 -12.49 -7.10 -29.56
C GLU A 32 -11.74 -8.18 -28.76
N HIS A 33 -11.47 -7.96 -27.47
CA HIS A 33 -10.63 -8.80 -26.62
C HIS A 33 -11.32 -9.20 -25.30
N PRO A 34 -12.27 -10.16 -25.33
CA PRO A 34 -13.10 -10.52 -24.17
C PRO A 34 -12.30 -11.06 -22.97
N GLY A 35 -11.13 -11.64 -23.20
CA GLY A 35 -10.24 -12.10 -22.12
C GLY A 35 -9.66 -10.95 -21.29
N LEU A 36 -9.39 -9.80 -21.92
CA LEU A 36 -8.91 -8.59 -21.22
C LEU A 36 -10.03 -7.90 -20.46
N GLN A 37 -11.26 -7.93 -21.00
CA GLN A 37 -12.44 -7.42 -20.31
C GLN A 37 -12.69 -8.18 -18.99
N GLN A 38 -12.61 -9.51 -19.02
CA GLN A 38 -12.74 -10.33 -17.81
C GLN A 38 -11.66 -10.03 -16.75
N GLU A 39 -10.46 -9.64 -17.19
CA GLU A 39 -9.37 -9.27 -16.30
C GLU A 39 -9.64 -7.90 -15.63
N LEU A 40 -10.12 -6.93 -16.41
CA LEU A 40 -10.56 -5.64 -15.89
C LEU A 40 -11.70 -5.79 -14.87
N ASP A 41 -12.69 -6.63 -15.15
CA ASP A 41 -13.80 -6.93 -14.24
C ASP A 41 -13.31 -7.50 -12.90
N LYS A 42 -12.31 -8.38 -12.92
CA LYS A 42 -11.70 -8.93 -11.69
C LYS A 42 -10.99 -7.86 -10.87
N LEU A 43 -10.32 -6.91 -11.53
CA LEU A 43 -9.67 -5.78 -10.86
C LEU A 43 -10.70 -4.83 -10.25
N GLU A 44 -11.82 -4.57 -10.92
CA GLU A 44 -12.93 -3.80 -10.36
C GLU A 44 -13.52 -4.44 -9.11
N GLN A 45 -13.73 -5.76 -9.14
CA GLN A 45 -14.20 -6.53 -7.98
C GLN A 45 -13.21 -6.46 -6.82
N THR A 46 -11.91 -6.56 -7.12
CA THR A 46 -10.85 -6.43 -6.11
C THR A 46 -10.86 -5.04 -5.48
N ARG A 47 -10.95 -3.97 -6.29
CA ARG A 47 -11.08 -2.59 -5.80
C ARG A 47 -12.29 -2.43 -4.89
N ALA A 48 -13.46 -2.96 -5.28
CA ALA A 48 -14.68 -2.89 -4.48
C ALA A 48 -14.54 -3.63 -3.14
N LEU A 49 -13.79 -4.73 -3.11
CA LEU A 49 -13.48 -5.47 -1.88
C LEU A 49 -12.53 -4.67 -0.98
N LEU A 50 -11.47 -4.08 -1.55
CA LEU A 50 -10.53 -3.23 -0.81
C LEU A 50 -11.21 -2.00 -0.19
N GLN A 51 -12.16 -1.37 -0.90
CA GLN A 51 -12.93 -0.22 -0.40
C GLN A 51 -13.88 -0.57 0.75
N ARG A 52 -14.29 -1.84 0.86
CA ARG A 52 -15.16 -2.33 1.95
C ARG A 52 -14.37 -2.71 3.20
N MET A 53 -13.04 -2.83 3.11
CA MET A 53 -12.24 -3.03 4.29
C MET A 53 -12.24 -1.75 5.14
N PRO A 54 -12.41 -1.85 6.46
CA PRO A 54 -12.30 -0.70 7.34
C PRO A 54 -10.91 -0.09 7.15
N ALA A 55 -10.86 1.20 6.84
CA ALA A 55 -9.59 1.92 6.84
C ALA A 55 -9.01 1.78 8.25
N GLY A 56 -7.88 1.07 8.38
CA GLY A 56 -7.15 1.02 9.64
C GLY A 56 -6.85 2.46 10.03
N GLU A 57 -7.41 2.92 11.15
CA GLU A 57 -7.02 4.20 11.72
C GLU A 57 -5.50 4.13 11.92
N PRO A 58 -4.72 5.04 11.31
CA PRO A 58 -3.29 5.05 11.57
C PRO A 58 -3.11 5.37 13.06
N ASP A 59 -2.71 4.38 13.86
CA ASP A 59 -2.37 4.50 15.29
C ASP A 59 -1.19 5.45 15.57
N GLN A 60 -0.76 6.21 14.58
CA GLN A 60 0.33 7.15 14.67
C GLN A 60 -0.22 8.53 14.35
N LYS A 61 -0.70 9.21 15.40
CA LYS A 61 -0.52 10.66 15.50
C LYS A 61 0.97 10.95 15.33
N LEU A 62 1.41 11.09 14.09
CA LEU A 62 2.62 11.82 13.79
C LEU A 62 2.43 13.19 14.43
N LEU A 63 3.06 13.40 15.58
CA LEU A 63 3.30 14.72 16.14
C LEU A 63 4.18 15.43 15.11
N VAL A 64 3.54 15.99 14.09
CA VAL A 64 4.16 16.95 13.20
C VAL A 64 4.42 18.17 14.07
N MET A 65 5.59 18.20 14.70
CA MET A 65 6.16 19.44 15.20
C MET A 65 6.32 20.32 13.98
N GLU A 66 5.40 21.28 13.83
CA GLU A 66 5.49 22.29 12.81
C GLU A 66 6.89 22.91 12.90
N PRO A 67 7.72 22.85 11.84
CA PRO A 67 9.08 23.35 11.91
C PRO A 67 8.96 24.83 12.24
N ARG A 68 9.36 25.21 13.46
CA ARG A 68 9.41 26.61 13.91
C ARG A 68 10.15 27.38 12.83
N LYS A 69 9.42 28.17 12.05
CA LYS A 69 9.97 29.02 10.99
C LYS A 69 10.80 30.12 11.66
N ARG A 70 12.02 29.78 12.09
CA ARG A 70 13.04 30.77 12.48
C ARG A 70 13.35 31.56 11.21
N SER A 71 12.74 32.72 11.10
CA SER A 71 12.98 33.65 10.00
C SER A 71 14.44 34.10 10.05
N PHE A 72 15.14 34.08 8.92
CA PHE A 72 16.50 34.61 8.81
C PHE A 72 16.61 36.04 9.38
N ARG A 73 15.51 36.80 9.28
CA ARG A 73 15.42 38.15 9.84
C ARG A 73 15.44 38.20 11.37
N SER A 74 14.87 37.21 12.05
CA SER A 74 14.92 37.15 13.53
C SER A 74 16.33 36.77 14.00
N TRP A 75 16.98 35.82 13.33
CA TRP A 75 18.37 35.45 13.59
C TRP A 75 19.33 36.63 13.36
N TRP A 76 19.14 37.41 12.29
CA TRP A 76 19.99 38.58 12.01
C TRP A 76 19.86 39.68 13.06
N ASN A 77 18.65 39.90 13.58
CA ASN A 77 18.41 40.88 14.64
C ASN A 77 19.06 40.46 15.97
N GLU A 78 19.03 39.17 16.30
CA GLU A 78 19.73 38.62 17.47
C GLU A 78 21.26 38.71 17.32
N ALA A 79 21.79 38.39 16.14
CA ALA A 79 23.21 38.48 15.85
C ALA A 79 23.75 39.91 15.94
N ARG A 80 22.96 40.91 15.51
CA ARG A 80 23.36 42.32 15.59
C ARG A 80 23.52 42.80 17.03
N ASN A 81 22.73 42.26 17.97
CA ASN A 81 22.79 42.63 19.38
C ASN A 81 24.00 42.03 20.12
N LEU A 82 24.64 41.02 19.53
CA LEU A 82 25.87 40.41 20.05
C LEU A 82 27.15 41.12 19.56
N LEU A 83 27.03 42.16 18.73
CA LEU A 83 28.18 42.92 18.25
C LEU A 83 28.77 43.79 19.36
N PRO A 84 30.06 43.63 19.71
CA PRO A 84 30.70 44.43 20.74
C PRO A 84 30.78 45.90 20.30
N GLN A 85 30.33 46.82 21.17
CA GLN A 85 30.28 48.25 20.85
C GLN A 85 31.64 48.95 20.99
N THR A 86 32.59 48.34 21.70
CA THR A 86 33.94 48.86 21.95
C THR A 86 34.86 48.68 20.73
N TYR A 87 35.75 49.66 20.48
CA TYR A 87 36.65 49.64 19.33
C TYR A 87 37.58 48.41 19.28
N LEU A 88 38.09 47.96 20.43
CA LEU A 88 38.87 46.71 20.55
C LEU A 88 38.03 45.45 20.29
N GLY A 89 36.74 45.47 20.63
CA GLY A 89 35.83 44.36 20.35
C GLY A 89 35.50 44.25 18.86
N LYS A 90 35.38 45.39 18.16
CA LYS A 90 35.11 45.42 16.71
C LYS A 90 36.25 44.82 15.90
N THR A 91 37.50 45.09 16.27
CA THR A 91 38.66 44.50 15.58
C THR A 91 38.78 43.00 15.86
N GLY A 92 38.59 42.57 17.11
CA GLY A 92 38.55 41.15 17.45
C GLY A 92 37.43 40.38 16.73
N PHE A 93 36.24 40.98 16.65
CA PHE A 93 35.11 40.40 15.94
C PHE A 93 35.35 40.32 14.43
N ALA A 94 35.95 41.35 13.82
CA ALA A 94 36.27 41.33 12.38
C ALA A 94 37.28 40.23 12.02
N ILE A 95 38.28 40.01 12.87
CA ILE A 95 39.26 38.92 12.70
C ILE A 95 38.55 37.56 12.81
N ALA A 96 37.72 37.37 13.83
CA ALA A 96 36.97 36.13 14.02
C ALA A 96 36.00 35.85 12.85
N ALA A 97 35.26 36.88 12.40
CA ALA A 97 34.37 36.78 11.25
C ALA A 97 35.12 36.46 9.95
N GLY A 98 36.32 37.03 9.76
CA GLY A 98 37.21 36.69 8.66
C GLY A 98 37.65 35.24 8.68
N PHE A 99 38.00 34.69 9.85
CA PHE A 99 38.32 33.28 10.02
C PHE A 99 37.13 32.36 9.73
N VAL A 100 35.94 32.71 10.21
CA VAL A 100 34.71 31.95 9.94
C VAL A 100 34.39 31.96 8.45
N LEU A 101 34.50 33.12 7.79
CA LEU A 101 34.27 33.25 6.36
C LEU A 101 35.29 32.44 5.56
N LEU A 102 36.56 32.46 5.98
CA LEU A 102 37.62 31.65 5.38
C LEU A 102 37.35 30.15 5.57
N MET A 103 36.86 29.72 6.73
CA MET A 103 36.42 28.33 6.97
C MET A 103 35.23 27.93 6.09
N ILE A 104 34.25 28.82 5.91
CA ILE A 104 33.10 28.54 5.02
C ILE A 104 33.59 28.40 3.57
N ILE A 105 34.46 29.30 3.10
CA ILE A 105 35.05 29.22 1.76
C ILE A 105 35.89 27.95 1.59
N GLY A 106 36.72 27.60 2.59
CA GLY A 106 37.51 26.37 2.58
C GLY A 106 36.68 25.09 2.62
N SER A 107 35.55 25.12 3.35
CA SER A 107 34.59 24.02 3.42
C SER A 107 33.87 23.81 2.09
N VAL A 108 33.40 24.89 1.44
CA VAL A 108 32.80 24.82 0.10
C VAL A 108 33.82 24.37 -0.95
N ALA A 109 35.07 24.79 -0.82
CA ALA A 109 36.17 24.39 -1.72
C ALA A 109 36.70 22.97 -1.45
N LYS A 110 36.17 22.24 -0.44
CA LYS A 110 36.62 20.90 -0.02
C LYS A 110 38.14 20.82 0.13
N VAL A 111 38.70 21.77 0.87
CA VAL A 111 40.15 21.83 1.12
C VAL A 111 40.52 20.77 2.14
N HIS A 112 41.42 19.85 1.77
CA HIS A 112 41.98 18.84 2.67
C HIS A 112 43.44 19.17 3.00
N ILE A 113 43.76 19.13 4.29
CA ILE A 113 45.13 19.24 4.80
C ILE A 113 45.52 17.86 5.30
N ALA A 114 46.41 17.19 4.58
CA ALA A 114 46.94 15.89 4.98
C ALA A 114 48.42 16.02 5.36
N PRO A 115 48.84 15.51 6.53
CA PRO A 115 50.25 15.35 6.83
C PRO A 115 50.83 14.26 5.92
N THR A 116 51.91 14.55 5.22
CA THR A 116 52.68 13.62 4.40
C THR A 116 54.10 13.51 4.94
N ASP A 117 54.81 12.44 4.58
CA ASP A 117 56.19 12.20 5.05
C ASP A 117 57.18 13.33 4.68
N ALA A 118 56.78 14.24 3.78
CA ALA A 118 57.56 15.40 3.35
C ALA A 118 56.99 16.76 3.81
N GLY A 119 55.88 16.81 4.58
CA GLY A 119 55.29 18.05 5.09
C GLY A 119 53.76 18.06 5.14
N TYR A 120 53.13 19.20 4.84
CA TYR A 120 51.68 19.32 4.75
C TYR A 120 51.27 19.45 3.28
N ALA A 121 50.42 18.55 2.80
CA ALA A 121 49.83 18.64 1.47
C ALA A 121 48.44 19.30 1.56
N LEU A 122 48.28 20.43 0.86
CA LEU A 122 46.99 21.10 0.66
C LEU A 122 46.42 20.65 -0.70
N SER A 123 45.31 19.93 -0.70
CA SER A 123 44.61 19.56 -1.94
C SER A 123 43.23 20.19 -2.02
N LEU A 124 42.87 20.70 -3.20
CA LEU A 124 41.52 21.17 -3.52
C LEU A 124 40.84 20.15 -4.44
N GLY A 125 39.68 19.64 -4.04
CA GLY A 125 38.90 18.66 -4.79
C GLY A 125 38.82 17.28 -4.13
N TYR A 126 38.15 16.34 -4.79
CA TYR A 126 37.96 14.98 -4.30
C TYR A 126 39.28 14.19 -4.41
N GLN A 127 39.92 13.90 -3.27
CA GLN A 127 40.91 12.83 -3.21
C GLN A 127 40.21 11.47 -3.20
N PRO A 128 40.78 10.43 -3.86
CA PRO A 128 40.30 9.07 -3.71
C PRO A 128 40.38 8.71 -2.24
N VAL A 129 39.26 8.22 -1.69
CA VAL A 129 39.18 7.75 -0.31
C VAL A 129 40.20 6.63 -0.16
N VAL A 130 41.35 6.90 0.45
CA VAL A 130 42.08 5.84 1.14
C VAL A 130 41.23 5.56 2.36
N ASN A 131 40.28 4.65 2.19
CA ASN A 131 39.54 4.07 3.30
C ASN A 131 40.58 3.46 4.24
N GLU A 132 40.84 4.11 5.37
CA GLU A 132 41.05 3.33 6.59
C GLU A 132 39.72 2.65 6.89
N GLY A 133 39.43 1.60 6.12
CA GLY A 133 38.33 0.70 6.39
C GLY A 133 38.53 0.15 7.80
N LEU A 134 37.41 -0.11 8.49
CA LEU A 134 37.41 -1.02 9.65
C LEU A 134 38.42 -2.13 9.38
N SER A 135 39.30 -2.41 10.34
CA SER A 135 40.16 -3.59 10.25
C SER A 135 39.31 -4.78 9.82
N THR A 136 39.78 -5.58 8.86
CA THR A 136 39.00 -6.64 8.22
C THR A 136 38.26 -7.53 9.23
N GLN A 137 38.87 -7.74 10.40
CA GLN A 137 38.29 -8.46 11.53
C GLN A 137 37.07 -7.76 12.18
N GLN A 138 37.10 -6.43 12.37
CA GLN A 138 35.98 -5.68 12.93
C GLN A 138 34.80 -5.60 11.95
N ALA A 139 35.09 -5.47 10.66
CA ALA A 139 34.07 -5.49 9.61
C ALA A 139 33.37 -6.86 9.53
N GLU A 140 34.13 -7.95 9.64
CA GLU A 140 33.58 -9.31 9.67
C GLU A 140 32.71 -9.57 10.90
N SER A 141 33.15 -9.16 12.10
CA SER A 141 32.34 -9.33 13.31
C SER A 141 31.03 -8.54 13.25
N PHE A 142 31.06 -7.32 12.72
CA PHE A 142 29.89 -6.48 12.56
C PHE A 142 28.92 -7.04 11.50
N LEU A 143 29.45 -7.52 10.37
CA LEU A 143 28.64 -8.21 9.35
C LEU A 143 28.01 -9.50 9.88
N GLN A 144 28.72 -10.27 10.69
CA GLN A 144 28.16 -11.46 11.33
C GLN A 144 27.04 -11.12 12.31
N GLN A 145 27.19 -10.03 13.07
CA GLN A 145 26.15 -9.53 13.96
C GLN A 145 24.90 -9.13 13.19
N ILE A 146 25.04 -8.30 12.14
CA ILE A 146 23.91 -7.89 11.29
C ILE A 146 23.23 -9.11 10.66
N ARG A 147 23.98 -10.10 10.17
CA ARG A 147 23.39 -11.32 9.59
C ARG A 147 22.57 -12.11 10.61
N ARG A 148 23.07 -12.24 11.84
CA ARG A 148 22.33 -12.94 12.91
C ARG A 148 21.07 -12.19 13.30
N GLU A 149 21.16 -10.86 13.45
CA GLU A 149 20.03 -10.00 13.79
C GLU A 149 18.96 -10.02 12.68
N ASN A 150 19.37 -9.90 11.43
CA ASN A 150 18.47 -10.00 10.28
C ASN A 150 17.81 -11.38 10.19
N ALA A 151 18.54 -12.47 10.45
CA ALA A 151 17.97 -13.81 10.43
C ALA A 151 16.93 -14.02 11.54
N ALA A 152 17.19 -13.49 12.74
CA ALA A 152 16.24 -13.53 13.85
C ALA A 152 14.97 -12.73 13.54
N MET A 153 15.13 -11.49 13.06
CA MET A 153 14.03 -10.63 12.65
C MET A 153 13.19 -11.25 11.52
N LEU A 154 13.84 -11.82 10.50
CA LEU A 154 13.13 -12.52 9.41
C LEU A 154 12.35 -13.72 9.92
N THR A 155 12.90 -14.48 10.88
CA THR A 155 12.22 -15.63 11.46
C THR A 155 10.97 -15.19 12.25
N GLU A 156 11.10 -14.16 13.07
CA GLU A 156 9.98 -13.57 13.82
C GLU A 156 8.89 -13.04 12.88
N TYR A 157 9.28 -12.31 11.83
CA TYR A 157 8.35 -11.80 10.83
C TYR A 157 7.63 -12.93 10.06
N MET A 158 8.35 -13.98 9.67
CA MET A 158 7.74 -15.15 9.01
C MET A 158 6.77 -15.90 9.92
N GLN A 159 7.06 -16.00 11.22
CA GLN A 159 6.15 -16.62 12.19
C GLN A 159 4.88 -15.78 12.36
N ALA A 160 5.00 -14.46 12.51
CA ALA A 160 3.86 -13.57 12.60
C ALA A 160 2.97 -13.66 11.34
N LEU A 161 3.57 -13.66 10.15
CA LEU A 161 2.86 -13.86 8.87
C LEU A 161 2.14 -15.21 8.79
N ALA A 162 2.76 -16.28 9.29
CA ALA A 162 2.16 -17.61 9.29
C ALA A 162 0.97 -17.70 10.25
N GLU A 163 1.06 -17.05 11.42
CA GLU A 163 -0.06 -16.95 12.36
C GLU A 163 -1.21 -16.12 11.78
N GLU A 164 -0.90 -14.95 11.21
CA GLU A 164 -1.90 -14.08 10.59
C GLU A 164 -2.63 -14.80 9.43
N ASN A 165 -1.87 -15.43 8.52
CA ASN A 165 -2.45 -16.21 7.43
C ASN A 165 -3.34 -17.35 7.93
N ASN A 166 -2.92 -18.07 8.98
CA ASN A 166 -3.73 -19.14 9.56
C ASN A 166 -5.04 -18.61 10.15
N GLN A 167 -5.03 -17.43 10.78
CA GLN A 167 -6.23 -16.80 11.29
C GLN A 167 -7.18 -16.38 10.17
N GLN A 168 -6.66 -15.74 9.12
CA GLN A 168 -7.44 -15.36 7.95
C GLN A 168 -8.06 -16.58 7.25
N LEU A 169 -7.29 -17.65 7.04
CA LEU A 169 -7.80 -18.90 6.47
C LEU A 169 -8.91 -19.51 7.33
N ARG A 170 -8.80 -19.51 8.65
CA ARG A 170 -9.87 -19.99 9.54
C ARG A 170 -11.13 -19.15 9.42
N GLN A 171 -11.01 -17.83 9.30
CA GLN A 171 -12.16 -16.94 9.11
C GLN A 171 -12.84 -17.20 7.76
N VAL A 172 -12.07 -17.37 6.70
CA VAL A 172 -12.59 -17.69 5.36
C VAL A 172 -13.30 -19.04 5.37
N VAL A 173 -12.70 -20.08 5.97
CA VAL A 173 -13.31 -21.40 6.11
C VAL A 173 -14.62 -21.31 6.91
N GLY A 174 -14.62 -20.60 8.04
CA GLY A 174 -15.82 -20.39 8.86
C GLY A 174 -16.94 -19.67 8.09
N TYR A 175 -16.59 -18.64 7.31
CA TYR A 175 -17.55 -17.94 6.44
C TYR A 175 -18.19 -18.89 5.41
N PHE A 176 -17.40 -19.71 4.73
CA PHE A 176 -17.92 -20.68 3.76
C PHE A 176 -18.78 -21.77 4.40
N GLU A 177 -18.41 -22.26 5.58
CA GLU A 177 -19.24 -23.23 6.31
C GLU A 177 -20.58 -22.64 6.71
N GLN A 178 -20.60 -21.38 7.17
CA GLN A 178 -21.82 -20.67 7.52
C GLN A 178 -22.70 -20.40 6.30
N GLN A 179 -22.10 -19.97 5.19
CA GLN A 179 -22.81 -19.79 3.93
C GLN A 179 -23.45 -21.10 3.48
N ARG A 180 -22.71 -22.21 3.49
CA ARG A 180 -23.23 -23.53 3.14
C ARG A 180 -24.40 -23.94 4.04
N MET A 181 -24.35 -23.65 5.33
CA MET A 181 -25.45 -23.96 6.25
C MET A 181 -26.71 -23.17 5.92
N ASN A 182 -26.57 -21.88 5.65
CA ASN A 182 -27.67 -21.01 5.23
C ASN A 182 -28.27 -21.47 3.90
N ASP A 183 -27.43 -21.85 2.94
CA ASP A 183 -27.86 -22.36 1.63
C ASP A 183 -28.63 -23.68 1.77
N LEU A 184 -28.14 -24.60 2.62
CA LEU A 184 -28.84 -25.86 2.91
C LEU A 184 -30.20 -25.63 3.56
N GLN A 185 -30.31 -24.67 4.49
CA GLN A 185 -31.60 -24.28 5.07
C GLN A 185 -32.55 -23.67 4.05
N LEU A 186 -32.03 -22.84 3.13
CA LEU A 186 -32.83 -22.27 2.05
C LEU A 186 -33.34 -23.36 1.10
N ILE A 187 -32.47 -24.31 0.73
CA ILE A 187 -32.84 -25.45 -0.12
C ILE A 187 -33.92 -26.29 0.57
N ASP A 188 -33.76 -26.61 1.85
CA ASP A 188 -34.75 -27.36 2.63
C ASP A 188 -36.12 -26.65 2.64
N HIS A 189 -36.12 -25.33 2.89
CA HIS A 189 -37.33 -24.51 2.81
C HIS A 189 -37.96 -24.48 1.42
N GLN A 190 -37.17 -24.53 0.35
CA GLN A 190 -37.69 -24.58 -1.02
C GLN A 190 -38.25 -25.97 -1.35
N LEU A 191 -37.56 -27.04 -0.96
CA LEU A 191 -38.01 -28.42 -1.14
C LEU A 191 -39.32 -28.67 -0.39
N SER A 192 -39.43 -28.21 0.85
CA SER A 192 -40.66 -28.30 1.65
C SER A 192 -41.82 -27.59 0.96
N ARG A 193 -41.60 -26.38 0.41
CA ARG A 193 -42.64 -25.65 -0.34
C ARG A 193 -43.06 -26.35 -1.63
N ILE A 194 -42.12 -26.97 -2.34
CA ILE A 194 -42.42 -27.75 -3.54
C ILE A 194 -43.26 -28.98 -3.18
N GLN A 195 -42.91 -29.69 -2.10
CA GLN A 195 -43.67 -30.85 -1.64
C GLN A 195 -45.10 -30.46 -1.25
N GLU A 196 -45.26 -29.38 -0.48
CA GLU A 196 -46.56 -28.86 -0.08
C GLU A 196 -47.39 -28.41 -1.30
N SER A 197 -46.80 -27.65 -2.22
CA SER A 197 -47.45 -27.21 -3.45
C SER A 197 -47.88 -28.38 -4.33
N ASN A 198 -47.03 -29.39 -4.51
CA ASN A 198 -47.36 -30.59 -5.28
C ASN A 198 -48.49 -31.38 -4.63
N GLY A 199 -48.53 -31.47 -3.30
CA GLY A 199 -49.63 -32.08 -2.57
C GLY A 199 -50.97 -31.38 -2.84
N TYR A 200 -51.00 -30.05 -2.77
CA TYR A 200 -52.19 -29.26 -3.08
C TYR A 200 -52.65 -29.43 -4.53
N ARG A 201 -51.71 -29.41 -5.49
CA ARG A 201 -52.03 -29.60 -6.91
C ARG A 201 -52.59 -30.99 -7.18
N TRP A 202 -52.01 -32.04 -6.58
CA TRP A 202 -52.54 -33.40 -6.70
C TRP A 202 -53.97 -33.53 -6.18
N GLN A 203 -54.27 -32.92 -5.04
CA GLN A 203 -55.63 -32.92 -4.49
C GLN A 203 -56.61 -32.17 -5.39
N GLN A 204 -56.21 -31.03 -5.96
CA GLN A 204 -57.03 -30.29 -6.93
C GLN A 204 -57.27 -31.12 -8.20
N THR A 205 -56.23 -31.72 -8.78
CA THR A 205 -56.36 -32.57 -9.97
C THR A 205 -57.31 -33.73 -9.70
N ASN A 206 -57.20 -34.41 -8.57
CA ASN A 206 -58.11 -35.51 -8.22
C ASN A 206 -59.57 -35.03 -8.04
N ARG A 207 -59.79 -33.85 -7.47
CA ARG A 207 -61.13 -33.25 -7.36
C ARG A 207 -61.72 -32.93 -8.73
N TYR A 208 -60.96 -32.25 -9.59
CA TYR A 208 -61.41 -31.92 -10.95
C TYR A 208 -61.68 -33.17 -11.79
N LEU A 209 -60.84 -34.20 -11.71
CA LEU A 209 -61.08 -35.47 -12.39
C LEU A 209 -62.37 -36.13 -11.87
N GLY A 210 -62.63 -36.09 -10.57
CA GLY A 210 -63.87 -36.60 -9.99
C GLY A 210 -65.12 -35.87 -10.48
N GLU A 211 -65.08 -34.54 -10.53
CA GLU A 211 -66.18 -33.70 -11.04
C GLU A 211 -66.44 -33.93 -12.53
N VAL A 212 -65.38 -34.04 -13.35
CA VAL A 212 -65.51 -34.35 -14.79
C VAL A 212 -66.10 -35.74 -14.99
N LEU A 213 -65.62 -36.74 -14.26
CA LEU A 213 -66.14 -38.11 -14.37
C LEU A 213 -67.61 -38.20 -13.95
N GLN A 214 -68.03 -37.47 -12.91
CA GLN A 214 -69.44 -37.41 -12.55
C GLN A 214 -70.29 -36.77 -13.64
N ASN A 215 -69.86 -35.62 -14.19
CA ASN A 215 -70.63 -34.92 -15.22
C ASN A 215 -70.72 -35.70 -16.55
N VAL A 216 -69.67 -36.44 -16.94
CA VAL A 216 -69.69 -37.29 -18.14
C VAL A 216 -70.65 -38.48 -17.96
N ASN A 217 -70.69 -39.09 -16.77
CA ASN A 217 -71.56 -40.23 -16.49
C ASN A 217 -73.07 -39.84 -16.41
N PHE A 218 -73.37 -38.56 -16.16
CA PHE A 218 -74.73 -38.03 -16.22
C PHE A 218 -75.20 -37.77 -17.66
N ASN A 219 -74.30 -37.54 -18.63
CA ASN A 219 -74.63 -37.30 -20.03
C ASN A 219 -74.76 -38.56 -20.89
N GLU A 220 -74.38 -39.75 -20.38
CA GLU A 220 -74.53 -41.03 -21.11
C GLU A 220 -75.84 -41.78 -20.79
N ASN A 221 -76.71 -41.24 -19.91
CA ASN A 221 -77.98 -41.87 -19.51
C ASN A 221 -79.25 -41.08 -19.92
N GLU A 222 -79.14 -40.13 -20.85
CA GLU A 222 -80.28 -39.59 -21.63
C GLU A 222 -80.24 -40.10 -23.08
#